data_AF-A0A8D0F6G4-F1
#
_entry.id   AF-A0A8D0F6G4-F1
#
_cell.length_a   1.000
_cell.length_b   1.000
_cell.length_c   1.000
_cell.angle_alpha   90.00
_cell.angle_beta   90.00
_cell.angle_gamma   90.00
#
_symmetry.space_group_name_H-M   'P 1'
#
loop_
_entity.id
_entity.type
_entity.pdbx_description
1 polymer ?
#
loop_
_entity_poly.entity_id
_entity_poly.type
_entity_poly.pdbx_seq_one_letter_code
_entity_poly.pdbx_strand_id
1 'polypeptide(L)'
;ITETEEMEKLTHLEALLFTAVLENCVDQLSILGYIMPVSYEGKTDIKVKEITETQKELDINYQELMSARQGSVETVTSTSLKSIKHKQRLGKTEDLKSTHHLSNRAMKHSALSVENLRKIQADRQYASDVITVTMKKMQESGKFNSLTEANEREKAKKSKFHDFLIRTEEGKKEIKSLEKQLQDVKKETEIELQNRDNMIAYLRDELQEMKTKMNMESHYMKKSTDLQVHQTQKKCSNAENVLDKEIQVSPSPWPLLEGISS
;
A
#
# COMPACT_ATOMS: atom_id res chain seq x y z
N ILE A 1 16.46 32.31 38.52
CA ILE A 1 16.20 32.39 39.98
C ILE A 1 14.80 31.85 40.15
N THR A 2 14.66 30.55 40.45
CA THR A 2 13.35 29.96 40.72
C THR A 2 13.02 30.31 42.15
N GLU A 3 12.10 31.26 42.34
CA GLU A 3 11.43 31.44 43.62
C GLU A 3 10.83 30.09 44.00
N THR A 4 11.46 29.42 44.96
CA THR A 4 10.80 28.38 45.74
C THR A 4 9.72 29.11 46.53
N GLU A 5 8.50 29.19 45.97
CA GLU A 5 7.31 29.52 46.75
C GLU A 5 7.32 28.57 47.96
N GLU A 6 7.64 29.11 49.14
CA GLU A 6 7.52 28.35 50.37
C GLU A 6 6.04 28.07 50.57
N MET A 7 5.63 26.87 50.15
CA MET A 7 4.25 26.45 50.27
C MET A 7 3.87 26.44 51.75
N GLU A 8 2.87 27.24 52.08
CA GLU A 8 2.39 27.45 53.45
C GLU A 8 2.01 26.10 54.07
N LYS A 9 2.45 25.88 55.31
CA LYS A 9 2.16 24.64 56.03
C LYS A 9 0.72 24.70 56.53
N LEU A 10 -0.05 23.68 56.21
CA LEU A 10 -1.39 23.49 56.76
C LEU A 10 -1.30 23.29 58.28
N THR A 11 -2.28 23.80 59.01
CA THR A 11 -2.41 23.47 60.43
C THR A 11 -2.64 21.97 60.61
N HIS A 12 -2.33 21.46 61.79
CA HIS A 12 -2.49 20.02 62.07
C HIS A 12 -3.94 19.54 61.89
N LEU A 13 -4.92 20.37 62.28
CA LEU A 13 -6.34 20.07 62.12
C LEU A 13 -6.74 20.02 60.63
N GLU A 14 -6.28 20.97 59.82
CA GLU A 14 -6.52 20.98 58.38
C GLU A 14 -5.88 19.77 57.69
N ALA A 15 -4.64 19.45 58.06
CA ALA A 15 -3.93 18.28 57.52
C ALA A 15 -4.70 16.98 57.81
N LEU A 16 -5.27 16.82 59.02
CA LEU A 16 -6.11 15.67 59.37
C LEU A 16 -7.41 15.63 58.55
N LEU A 17 -8.10 16.78 58.43
CA LEU A 17 -9.35 16.86 57.68
C LEU A 17 -9.16 16.50 56.21
N PHE A 18 -8.14 17.07 55.56
CA PHE A 18 -7.84 16.77 54.16
C PHE A 18 -7.34 15.35 53.96
N THR A 19 -6.55 14.81 54.89
CA THR A 19 -6.12 13.41 54.87
C THR A 19 -7.32 12.45 54.84
N ALA A 20 -8.34 12.66 55.69
CA ALA A 20 -9.54 11.82 55.69
C ALA A 20 -10.28 11.85 54.34
N VAL A 21 -10.29 13.01 53.65
CA VAL A 21 -10.85 13.12 52.30
C VAL A 21 -10.01 12.34 51.29
N LEU A 22 -8.68 12.45 51.36
CA LEU A 22 -7.77 11.72 50.47
C LEU A 22 -7.83 10.21 50.67
N GLU A 23 -7.98 9.74 51.90
CA GLU A 23 -8.22 8.32 52.22
C GLU A 23 -9.45 7.80 51.49
N ASN A 24 -10.58 8.50 51.63
CA ASN A 24 -11.81 8.16 50.92
C ASN A 24 -11.63 8.20 49.37
N CYS A 25 -10.82 9.11 48.83
CA CYS A 25 -10.51 9.10 47.40
C CYS A 25 -9.72 7.85 46.96
N VAL A 26 -8.75 7.40 47.77
CA VAL A 26 -7.99 6.16 47.50
C VAL A 26 -8.91 4.94 47.55
N ASP A 27 -9.83 4.90 48.51
CA ASP A 27 -10.81 3.82 48.63
C ASP A 27 -11.75 3.77 47.42
N GLN A 28 -12.25 4.93 46.98
CA GLN A 28 -13.09 5.03 45.78
C GLN A 28 -12.35 4.61 44.51
N LEU A 29 -11.08 5.02 44.36
CA LEU A 29 -10.23 4.57 43.24
C LEU A 29 -9.97 3.05 43.31
N SER A 30 -9.86 2.48 44.50
CA SER A 30 -9.73 1.03 44.69
C SER A 30 -11.00 0.30 44.28
N ILE A 31 -12.19 0.78 44.69
CA ILE A 31 -13.50 0.25 44.28
C ILE A 31 -13.65 0.32 42.75
N LEU A 32 -13.29 1.45 42.14
CA LEU A 32 -13.32 1.60 40.68
C LEU A 32 -12.42 0.56 39.99
N GLY A 33 -11.27 0.25 40.58
CA GLY A 33 -10.37 -0.79 40.09
C GLY A 33 -11.01 -2.18 40.07
N TYR A 34 -11.82 -2.50 41.08
CA TYR A 34 -12.57 -3.77 41.17
C TYR A 34 -13.75 -3.84 40.20
N ILE A 35 -14.44 -2.72 39.96
CA ILE A 35 -15.59 -2.64 39.06
C ILE A 35 -15.16 -2.79 37.60
N MET A 36 -13.97 -2.31 37.23
CA MET A 36 -13.54 -2.21 35.84
C MET A 36 -12.18 -2.88 35.58
N PRO A 37 -12.06 -4.22 35.73
CA PRO A 37 -10.80 -4.92 35.51
C PRO A 37 -10.34 -4.91 34.04
N VAL A 38 -9.02 -4.92 33.79
CA VAL A 38 -8.43 -4.97 32.43
C VAL A 38 -8.76 -6.27 31.71
N SER A 39 -8.98 -7.36 32.46
CA SER A 39 -9.40 -8.66 31.95
C SER A 39 -10.80 -9.00 32.45
N TYR A 40 -11.76 -9.14 31.53
CA TYR A 40 -13.10 -9.66 31.85
C TYR A 40 -13.11 -11.19 32.12
N GLU A 41 -11.95 -11.84 31.98
CA GLU A 41 -11.81 -13.28 31.83
C GLU A 41 -11.78 -14.07 33.14
N GLY A 42 -12.13 -13.46 34.28
CA GLY A 42 -11.95 -14.09 35.60
C GLY A 42 -13.21 -14.27 36.46
N LYS A 43 -14.37 -13.73 36.07
CA LYS A 43 -15.58 -13.74 36.94
C LYS A 43 -16.89 -14.10 36.26
N THR A 44 -16.91 -14.28 34.94
CA THR A 44 -18.12 -14.68 34.20
C THR A 44 -18.31 -16.18 34.09
N ASP A 45 -17.29 -17.01 34.34
CA ASP A 45 -17.40 -18.45 34.10
C ASP A 45 -18.40 -19.17 35.01
N ILE A 46 -18.69 -18.63 36.20
CA ILE A 46 -19.66 -19.23 37.11
C ILE A 46 -21.09 -18.83 36.69
N LYS A 47 -21.33 -17.56 36.37
CA LYS A 47 -22.66 -17.04 36.04
C LYS A 47 -23.11 -17.37 34.62
N VAL A 48 -22.20 -17.39 33.65
CA VAL A 48 -22.53 -17.70 32.25
C VAL A 48 -22.83 -19.19 32.09
N LYS A 49 -22.15 -20.07 32.85
CA LYS A 49 -22.37 -21.52 32.80
C LYS A 49 -23.78 -21.89 33.28
N GLU A 50 -24.24 -21.29 34.38
CA GLU A 50 -25.60 -21.45 34.92
C GLU A 50 -26.68 -20.95 33.95
N ILE A 51 -26.43 -19.82 33.26
CA ILE A 51 -27.34 -19.30 32.23
C ILE A 51 -27.37 -20.20 30.97
N THR A 52 -26.24 -20.78 30.57
CA THR A 52 -26.21 -21.72 29.43
C THR A 52 -26.85 -23.08 29.74
N GLU A 53 -26.80 -23.56 30.98
CA GLU A 53 -27.45 -24.81 31.37
C GLU A 53 -28.98 -24.65 31.40
N THR A 54 -29.49 -23.55 31.99
CA THR A 54 -30.93 -23.23 31.97
C THR A 54 -31.47 -22.99 30.56
N GLN A 55 -30.68 -22.37 29.67
CA GLN A 55 -31.09 -22.18 28.27
C GLN A 55 -31.16 -23.51 27.49
N LYS A 56 -30.27 -24.48 27.76
CA LYS A 56 -30.30 -25.81 27.13
C LYS A 56 -31.51 -26.62 27.58
N GLU A 57 -31.89 -26.51 28.85
CA GLU A 57 -33.03 -27.21 29.41
C GLU A 57 -34.35 -26.70 28.80
N LEU A 58 -34.46 -25.38 28.57
CA LEU A 58 -35.59 -24.78 27.85
C LEU A 58 -35.64 -25.19 26.37
N ASP A 59 -34.49 -25.34 25.71
CA ASP A 59 -34.42 -25.74 24.29
C ASP A 59 -34.85 -27.20 24.08
N ILE A 60 -34.48 -28.09 25.01
CA ILE A 60 -34.93 -29.49 25.03
C ILE A 60 -36.45 -29.56 25.22
N ASN A 61 -36.99 -28.79 26.16
CA ASN A 61 -38.43 -28.76 26.45
C ASN A 61 -39.24 -28.21 25.25
N TYR A 62 -38.72 -27.19 24.56
CA TYR A 62 -39.33 -26.67 23.34
C TYR A 62 -39.30 -27.68 22.18
N GLN A 63 -38.20 -28.42 22.02
CA GLN A 63 -38.07 -29.42 20.97
C GLN A 63 -38.94 -30.67 21.22
N GLU A 64 -39.14 -31.06 22.48
CA GLU A 64 -40.11 -32.09 22.87
C GLU A 64 -41.56 -31.65 22.58
N LEU A 65 -41.91 -30.40 22.91
CA LEU A 65 -43.24 -29.84 22.59
C LEU A 65 -43.52 -29.77 21.09
N MET A 66 -42.51 -29.43 20.28
CA MET A 66 -42.64 -29.41 18.83
C MET A 66 -42.76 -30.83 18.23
N SER A 67 -42.07 -31.81 18.81
CA SER A 67 -42.16 -33.22 18.38
C SER A 67 -43.51 -33.85 18.74
N ALA A 68 -44.07 -33.50 19.91
CA ALA A 68 -45.40 -33.96 20.33
C ALA A 68 -46.54 -33.41 19.44
N ARG A 69 -46.34 -32.25 18.79
CA ARG A 69 -47.33 -31.61 17.92
C ARG A 69 -47.43 -32.24 16.52
N GLN A 70 -46.42 -33.00 16.10
CA GLN A 70 -46.32 -33.50 14.72
C GLN A 70 -46.79 -34.95 14.54
N GLY A 71 -47.21 -35.62 15.63
CA GLY A 71 -47.70 -37.00 15.64
C GLY A 71 -49.20 -37.20 15.40
N SER A 72 -49.96 -36.14 15.08
CA SER A 72 -51.40 -36.24 14.81
C SER A 72 -51.71 -35.62 13.45
N VAL A 73 -51.85 -36.49 12.44
CA VAL A 73 -52.76 -36.43 11.26
C VAL A 73 -52.26 -37.44 10.21
N GLU A 74 -52.85 -38.64 10.27
CA GLU A 74 -53.06 -39.60 9.18
C GLU A 74 -54.17 -39.01 8.27
N THR A 75 -54.27 -39.10 6.93
CA THR A 75 -54.26 -40.26 6.02
C THR A 75 -54.53 -39.74 4.57
N VAL A 76 -53.91 -40.35 3.53
CA VAL A 76 -54.47 -40.73 2.18
C VAL A 76 -54.87 -39.59 1.18
N THR A 77 -54.44 -39.48 -0.10
CA THR A 77 -54.39 -40.43 -1.24
C THR A 77 -53.55 -39.88 -2.44
N SER A 78 -52.86 -40.77 -3.17
CA SER A 78 -52.49 -40.83 -4.63
C SER A 78 -52.31 -39.52 -5.46
N THR A 79 -51.32 -39.34 -6.36
CA THR A 79 -51.16 -40.04 -7.67
C THR A 79 -49.97 -39.43 -8.46
N SER A 80 -49.26 -40.27 -9.23
CA SER A 80 -48.58 -40.03 -10.53
C SER A 80 -47.34 -39.10 -10.69
N LEU A 81 -46.19 -39.76 -10.86
CA LEU A 81 -45.26 -39.76 -12.02
C LEU A 81 -44.75 -38.46 -12.72
N LYS A 82 -43.41 -38.44 -12.84
CA LYS A 82 -42.52 -37.97 -13.94
C LYS A 82 -42.13 -36.47 -14.08
N SER A 83 -40.82 -36.27 -13.91
CA SER A 83 -39.85 -35.44 -14.69
C SER A 83 -40.17 -33.98 -15.03
N ILE A 84 -39.21 -33.07 -14.75
CA ILE A 84 -38.53 -32.18 -15.72
C ILE A 84 -37.57 -31.20 -14.98
N LYS A 85 -36.39 -30.98 -15.57
CA LYS A 85 -35.32 -30.04 -15.18
C LYS A 85 -35.80 -28.57 -15.14
N HIS A 86 -35.45 -27.80 -14.10
CA HIS A 86 -35.00 -26.40 -14.27
C HIS A 86 -34.24 -25.82 -13.07
N LYS A 87 -32.93 -25.64 -13.25
CA LYS A 87 -32.14 -24.42 -13.00
C LYS A 87 -32.71 -23.37 -12.02
N GLN A 88 -32.34 -23.44 -10.73
CA GLN A 88 -32.14 -22.26 -9.87
C GLN A 88 -31.40 -22.65 -8.58
N ARG A 89 -30.11 -22.31 -8.46
CA ARG A 89 -29.44 -22.00 -7.19
C ARG A 89 -28.03 -21.45 -7.44
N LEU A 90 -28.01 -20.27 -8.05
CA LEU A 90 -26.95 -19.28 -7.85
C LEU A 90 -27.42 -18.46 -6.63
N GLY A 91 -26.68 -18.52 -5.52
CA GLY A 91 -27.04 -17.82 -4.29
C GLY A 91 -26.73 -18.59 -3.01
N LYS A 92 -25.49 -19.07 -2.86
CA LYS A 92 -24.92 -19.52 -1.57
C LYS A 92 -23.39 -19.36 -1.59
N THR A 93 -22.91 -18.14 -1.82
CA THR A 93 -21.47 -17.84 -1.66
C THR A 93 -21.22 -16.37 -1.30
N GLU A 94 -22.23 -15.68 -0.76
CA GLU A 94 -22.12 -14.26 -0.38
C GLU A 94 -22.10 -14.05 1.15
N ASP A 95 -22.69 -14.96 1.93
CA ASP A 95 -22.76 -14.82 3.39
C ASP A 95 -21.41 -14.99 4.11
N LEU A 96 -20.46 -15.76 3.54
CA LEU A 96 -19.15 -15.96 4.16
C LEU A 96 -18.25 -14.70 4.09
N LYS A 97 -18.40 -13.84 3.08
CA LYS A 97 -17.61 -12.60 2.95
C LYS A 97 -18.14 -11.47 3.83
N SER A 98 -19.44 -11.45 4.12
CA SER A 98 -20.07 -10.48 5.03
C SER A 98 -19.62 -10.68 6.49
N THR A 99 -19.48 -11.94 6.93
CA THR A 99 -19.03 -12.28 8.29
C THR A 99 -17.59 -11.82 8.57
N HIS A 100 -16.69 -11.85 7.59
CA HIS A 100 -15.30 -11.40 7.77
C HIS A 100 -15.17 -9.88 7.95
N HIS A 101 -16.05 -9.07 7.36
CA HIS A 101 -16.06 -7.62 7.60
C HIS A 101 -16.67 -7.24 8.95
N LEU A 102 -17.70 -7.96 9.39
CA LEU A 102 -18.31 -7.77 10.72
C LEU A 102 -17.37 -8.23 11.85
N SER A 103 -16.68 -9.36 11.66
CA SER A 103 -15.69 -9.90 12.61
C SER A 103 -14.48 -8.96 12.79
N ASN A 104 -13.93 -8.42 11.69
CA ASN A 104 -12.83 -7.46 11.78
C ASN A 104 -13.24 -6.12 12.43
N ARG A 105 -14.49 -5.69 12.25
CA ARG A 105 -15.03 -4.50 12.92
C ARG A 105 -15.23 -4.75 14.43
N ALA A 106 -15.81 -5.89 14.79
CA ALA A 106 -16.01 -6.29 16.19
C ALA A 106 -14.67 -6.47 16.94
N MET A 107 -13.67 -7.09 16.30
CA MET A 107 -12.32 -7.24 16.86
C MET A 107 -11.63 -5.88 17.08
N LYS A 108 -11.78 -4.92 16.16
CA LYS A 108 -11.23 -3.56 16.32
C LYS A 108 -11.91 -2.80 17.47
N HIS A 109 -13.23 -2.89 17.61
CA HIS A 109 -13.93 -2.27 18.74
C HIS A 109 -13.59 -2.93 20.09
N SER A 110 -13.37 -4.25 20.10
CA SER A 110 -12.90 -4.99 21.28
C SER A 110 -11.47 -4.62 21.66
N ALA A 111 -10.52 -4.59 20.72
CA ALA A 111 -9.13 -4.23 20.98
C ALA A 111 -8.97 -2.76 21.43
N LEU A 112 -9.71 -1.82 20.80
CA LEU A 112 -9.76 -0.42 21.22
C LEU A 112 -10.39 -0.27 22.61
N SER A 113 -11.37 -1.11 22.96
CA SER A 113 -11.95 -1.15 24.31
C SER A 113 -10.92 -1.64 25.35
N VAL A 114 -10.15 -2.69 25.05
CA VAL A 114 -9.10 -3.19 25.95
C VAL A 114 -7.97 -2.18 26.14
N GLU A 115 -7.53 -1.48 25.09
CA GLU A 115 -6.54 -0.41 25.21
C GLU A 115 -7.06 0.74 26.08
N ASN A 116 -8.30 1.17 25.86
CA ASN A 116 -8.94 2.20 26.68
C ASN A 116 -9.04 1.77 28.15
N LEU A 117 -9.43 0.52 28.42
CA LEU A 117 -9.48 -0.03 29.78
C LEU A 117 -8.10 -0.07 30.44
N ARG A 118 -7.06 -0.46 29.70
CA ARG A 118 -5.67 -0.43 30.19
C ARG A 118 -5.24 0.99 30.53
N LYS A 119 -5.56 1.96 29.67
CA LYS A 119 -5.27 3.37 29.92
C LYS A 119 -6.01 3.87 31.17
N ILE A 120 -7.31 3.62 31.29
CA ILE A 120 -8.07 4.07 32.46
C ILE A 120 -7.51 3.44 33.74
N GLN A 121 -7.09 2.18 33.69
CA GLN A 121 -6.47 1.52 34.84
C GLN A 121 -5.09 2.09 35.19
N ALA A 122 -4.28 2.45 34.20
CA ALA A 122 -3.02 3.15 34.42
C ALA A 122 -3.26 4.56 35.02
N ASP A 123 -4.23 5.31 34.48
CA ASP A 123 -4.60 6.64 34.96
C ASP A 123 -5.15 6.59 36.40
N ARG A 124 -5.99 5.58 36.70
CA ARG A 124 -6.49 5.29 38.05
C ARG A 124 -5.35 5.00 39.02
N GLN A 125 -4.41 4.13 38.64
CA GLN A 125 -3.28 3.77 39.49
C GLN A 125 -2.40 5.00 39.75
N TYR A 126 -2.09 5.78 38.71
CA TYR A 126 -1.34 7.02 38.84
C TYR A 126 -2.01 8.00 39.81
N ALA A 127 -3.33 8.21 39.68
CA ALA A 127 -4.09 9.06 40.59
C ALA A 127 -4.02 8.54 42.04
N SER A 128 -4.17 7.22 42.23
CA SER A 128 -4.08 6.57 43.54
C SER A 128 -2.70 6.76 44.16
N ASP A 129 -1.63 6.61 43.39
CA ASP A 129 -0.25 6.79 43.86
C ASP A 129 0.00 8.26 44.26
N VAL A 130 -0.41 9.21 43.43
CA VAL A 130 -0.26 10.65 43.70
C VAL A 130 -1.02 11.05 44.97
N ILE A 131 -2.26 10.58 45.13
CA ILE A 131 -3.08 10.86 46.31
C ILE A 131 -2.45 10.23 47.55
N THR A 132 -2.00 8.97 47.48
CA THR A 132 -1.36 8.27 48.61
C THR A 132 -0.08 8.97 49.05
N VAL A 133 0.78 9.38 48.12
CA VAL A 133 2.00 10.15 48.43
C VAL A 133 1.66 11.50 49.04
N THR A 134 0.62 12.18 48.53
CA THR A 134 0.19 13.48 49.04
C THR A 134 -0.39 13.38 50.44
N MET A 135 -1.23 12.38 50.68
CA MET A 135 -1.78 12.05 51.98
C MET A 135 -0.66 11.81 53.02
N LYS A 136 0.31 10.96 52.68
CA LYS A 136 1.46 10.69 53.55
C LYS A 136 2.27 11.96 53.85
N LYS A 137 2.61 12.76 52.83
CA LYS A 137 3.34 14.03 53.03
C LYS A 137 2.55 15.03 53.87
N MET A 138 1.23 15.03 53.77
CA MET A 138 0.36 15.90 54.54
C MET A 138 0.33 15.50 56.01
N GLN A 139 0.26 14.20 56.31
CA GLN A 139 0.36 13.66 57.67
C GLN A 139 1.74 13.95 58.30
N GLU A 140 2.83 13.77 57.54
CA GLU A 140 4.21 13.90 58.05
C GLU A 140 4.69 15.35 58.18
N SER A 141 4.31 16.22 57.24
CA SER A 141 4.92 17.55 57.08
C SER A 141 3.92 18.70 56.93
N GLY A 142 2.62 18.41 56.88
CA GLY A 142 1.58 19.42 56.67
C GLY A 142 1.62 20.08 55.28
N LYS A 143 2.25 19.44 54.29
CA LYS A 143 2.42 19.96 52.92
C LYS A 143 1.84 19.02 51.87
N PHE A 144 1.34 19.60 50.78
CA PHE A 144 0.75 18.87 49.64
C PHE A 144 1.56 19.02 48.32
N ASN A 145 2.84 19.38 48.42
CA ASN A 145 3.65 19.77 47.25
C ASN A 145 3.81 18.65 46.21
N SER A 146 3.69 17.38 46.63
CA SER A 146 3.63 16.23 45.73
C SER A 146 2.53 16.34 44.69
N LEU A 147 1.37 16.90 45.04
CA LEU A 147 0.25 17.08 44.11
C LEU A 147 0.58 18.17 43.09
N THR A 148 1.14 19.29 43.55
CA THR A 148 1.59 20.38 42.68
C THR A 148 2.66 19.89 41.70
N GLU A 149 3.67 19.18 42.21
CA GLU A 149 4.72 18.57 41.37
C GLU A 149 4.14 17.57 40.35
N ALA A 150 3.18 16.73 40.75
CA ALA A 150 2.51 15.79 39.86
C ALA A 150 1.71 16.50 38.75
N ASN A 151 1.02 17.59 39.09
CA ASN A 151 0.28 18.41 38.14
C ASN A 151 1.22 19.09 37.14
N GLU A 152 2.34 19.65 37.60
CA GLU A 152 3.33 20.26 36.69
C GLU A 152 3.99 19.23 35.77
N ARG A 153 4.25 18.00 36.25
CA ARG A 153 4.72 16.89 35.39
C ARG A 153 3.73 16.57 34.28
N GLU A 154 2.43 16.46 34.59
CA GLU A 154 1.40 16.17 33.57
C GLU A 154 1.18 17.35 32.62
N LYS A 155 1.25 18.60 33.08
CA LYS A 155 1.25 19.78 32.21
C LYS A 155 2.43 19.75 31.23
N ALA A 156 3.64 19.47 31.72
CA ALA A 156 4.83 19.37 30.88
C ALA A 156 4.72 18.24 29.85
N LYS A 157 4.19 17.08 30.26
CA LYS A 157 3.91 15.95 29.35
C LYS A 157 2.89 16.31 28.29
N LYS A 158 1.80 17.00 28.65
CA LYS A 158 0.78 17.50 27.71
C LYS A 158 1.38 18.49 26.71
N SER A 159 2.23 19.41 27.15
CA SER A 159 2.94 20.34 26.27
C SER A 159 3.79 19.61 25.24
N LYS A 160 4.63 18.65 25.68
CA LYS A 160 5.48 17.84 24.78
C LYS A 160 4.65 17.06 23.75
N PHE A 161 3.50 16.55 24.15
CA PHE A 161 2.58 15.86 23.23
C PHE A 161 2.01 16.83 22.19
N HIS A 162 1.67 18.06 22.58
CA HIS A 162 1.22 19.09 21.65
C HIS A 162 2.31 19.46 20.63
N ASP A 163 3.56 19.62 21.08
CA ASP A 163 4.70 19.88 20.19
C ASP A 163 4.93 18.73 19.20
N PHE A 164 4.80 17.49 19.67
CA PHE A 164 4.87 16.31 18.79
C PHE A 164 3.73 16.29 17.77
N LEU A 165 2.50 16.62 18.18
CA LEU A 165 1.34 16.68 17.31
C LEU A 165 1.51 17.73 16.20
N ILE A 166 1.95 18.94 16.56
CA ILE A 166 2.21 20.02 15.59
C ILE A 166 3.25 19.56 14.56
N ARG A 167 4.42 19.09 15.02
CA ARG A 167 5.49 18.61 14.12
C ARG A 167 5.04 17.46 13.22
N THR A 168 4.21 16.55 13.74
CA THR A 168 3.68 15.43 12.95
C THR A 168 2.75 15.93 11.85
N GLU A 169 1.88 16.90 12.15
CA GLU A 169 0.96 17.48 11.16
C GLU A 169 1.72 18.31 10.11
N GLU A 170 2.73 19.07 10.51
CA GLU A 170 3.62 19.79 9.59
C GLU A 170 4.38 18.83 8.67
N GLY A 171 5.00 17.78 9.23
CA GLY A 171 5.70 16.76 8.46
C GLY A 171 4.77 16.04 7.47
N LYS A 172 3.52 15.78 7.85
CA LYS A 172 2.51 15.20 6.94
C LYS A 172 2.21 16.12 5.75
N LYS A 173 2.12 17.43 5.98
CA LYS A 173 1.92 18.41 4.89
C LYS A 173 3.13 18.46 3.96
N GLU A 174 4.34 18.40 4.51
CA GLU A 174 5.58 18.40 3.73
C GLU A 174 5.70 17.14 2.86
N ILE A 175 5.47 15.95 3.44
CA ILE A 175 5.45 14.68 2.70
C ILE A 175 4.48 14.75 1.54
N LYS A 176 3.25 15.24 1.77
CA LYS A 176 2.23 15.37 0.71
C LYS A 176 2.66 16.34 -0.40
N SER A 177 3.38 17.41 -0.05
CA SER A 177 3.94 18.34 -1.04
C SER A 177 5.02 17.68 -1.89
N LEU A 178 5.94 16.94 -1.25
CA LEU A 178 7.02 16.21 -1.93
C LEU A 178 6.48 15.10 -2.83
N GLU A 179 5.48 14.34 -2.37
CA GLU A 179 4.80 13.32 -3.19
C GLU A 179 4.21 13.92 -4.46
N LYS A 180 3.60 15.12 -4.35
CA LYS A 180 3.07 15.84 -5.52
C LYS A 180 4.19 16.24 -6.48
N GLN A 181 5.28 16.82 -5.96
CA GLN A 181 6.43 17.20 -6.79
C GLN A 181 7.04 15.99 -7.50
N LEU A 182 7.19 14.87 -6.79
CA LEU A 182 7.70 13.63 -7.38
C LEU A 182 6.79 13.11 -8.49
N GLN A 183 5.48 13.19 -8.30
CA GLN A 183 4.51 12.81 -9.32
C GLN A 183 4.59 13.74 -10.55
N ASP A 184 4.77 15.03 -10.34
CA ASP A 184 4.85 16.02 -11.42
C ASP A 184 6.15 15.83 -12.24
N VAL A 185 7.30 15.67 -11.58
CA VAL A 185 8.58 15.34 -12.24
C VAL A 185 8.49 14.04 -13.02
N LYS A 186 7.82 13.02 -12.46
CA LYS A 186 7.61 11.74 -13.18
C LYS A 186 6.79 11.93 -14.46
N LYS A 187 5.76 12.78 -14.44
CA LYS A 187 4.96 13.07 -15.65
C LYS A 187 5.78 13.86 -16.68
N GLU A 188 6.53 14.86 -16.23
CA GLU A 188 7.36 15.67 -17.12
C GLU A 188 8.44 14.84 -17.81
N THR A 189 9.12 13.97 -17.06
CA THR A 189 10.13 13.06 -17.61
C THR A 189 9.54 12.04 -18.58
N GLU A 190 8.34 11.53 -18.33
CA GLU A 190 7.63 10.66 -19.28
C GLU A 190 7.30 11.38 -20.59
N ILE A 191 6.81 12.62 -20.51
CA ILE A 191 6.51 13.44 -21.69
C ILE A 191 7.79 13.73 -22.49
N GLU A 192 8.87 14.10 -21.81
CA GLU A 192 10.18 14.35 -22.43
C GLU A 192 10.74 13.09 -23.12
N LEU A 193 10.58 11.91 -22.50
CA LEU A 193 10.97 10.65 -23.11
C LEU A 193 10.18 10.36 -24.38
N GLN A 194 8.85 10.52 -24.32
CA GLN A 194 7.98 10.35 -25.48
C GLN A 194 8.34 11.32 -26.63
N ASN A 195 8.68 12.57 -26.29
CA ASN A 195 9.14 13.56 -27.29
C ASN A 195 10.45 13.14 -27.96
N ARG A 196 11.40 12.60 -27.18
CA ARG A 196 12.67 12.08 -27.72
C ARG A 196 12.46 10.85 -28.59
N ASP A 197 11.59 9.93 -28.21
CA ASP A 197 11.26 8.75 -29.01
C ASP A 197 10.62 9.16 -30.35
N ASN A 198 9.72 10.14 -30.34
CA ASN A 198 9.14 10.70 -31.57
C ASN A 198 10.21 11.33 -32.46
N MET A 199 11.17 12.07 -31.88
CA MET A 199 12.28 12.65 -32.63
C MET A 199 13.20 11.57 -33.24
N ILE A 200 13.51 10.51 -32.49
CA ILE A 200 14.30 9.38 -32.98
C ILE A 200 13.58 8.70 -34.15
N ALA A 201 12.27 8.51 -34.06
CA ALA A 201 11.47 7.93 -35.15
C ALA A 201 11.54 8.79 -36.41
N TYR A 202 11.30 10.11 -36.27
CA TYR A 202 11.39 11.06 -37.37
C TYR A 202 12.77 11.03 -38.06
N LEU A 203 13.86 11.11 -37.30
CA LEU A 203 15.22 11.10 -37.85
C LEU A 203 15.57 9.75 -38.51
N ARG A 204 15.03 8.64 -38.00
CA ARG A 204 15.20 7.32 -38.63
C ARG A 204 14.52 7.27 -40.00
N ASP A 205 13.31 7.81 -40.09
CA ASP A 205 12.57 7.86 -41.36
C ASP A 205 13.30 8.74 -42.38
N GLU A 206 13.79 9.91 -41.97
CA GLU A 206 14.56 10.81 -42.83
C GLU A 206 15.87 10.16 -43.33
N LEU A 207 16.61 9.50 -42.43
CA LEU A 207 17.82 8.77 -42.81
C LEU A 207 17.53 7.62 -43.77
N GLN A 208 16.44 6.90 -43.56
CA GLN A 208 16.03 5.81 -44.43
C GLN A 208 15.63 6.34 -45.81
N GLU A 209 14.91 7.46 -45.89
CA GLU A 209 14.58 8.14 -47.13
C GLU A 209 15.86 8.54 -47.88
N MET A 210 16.79 9.25 -47.22
CA MET A 210 18.07 9.65 -47.85
C MET A 210 18.87 8.44 -48.34
N LYS A 211 18.92 7.35 -47.57
CA LYS A 211 19.60 6.11 -47.95
C LYS A 211 19.00 5.49 -49.22
N THR A 212 17.67 5.45 -49.31
CA THR A 212 17.00 4.93 -50.51
C THR A 212 17.25 5.80 -51.74
N LYS A 213 17.19 7.13 -51.60
CA LYS A 213 17.49 8.09 -52.66
C LYS A 213 18.94 7.96 -53.15
N MET A 214 19.91 7.91 -52.23
CA MET A 214 21.32 7.74 -52.54
C MET A 214 21.59 6.42 -53.27
N ASN A 215 20.95 5.32 -52.85
CA ASN A 215 21.07 4.03 -53.53
C ASN A 215 20.52 4.08 -54.96
N MET A 216 19.38 4.74 -55.18
CA MET A 216 18.83 4.93 -56.53
C MET A 216 19.76 5.77 -57.42
N GLU A 217 20.30 6.86 -56.88
CA GLU A 217 21.25 7.72 -57.58
C GLU A 217 22.54 6.97 -57.94
N SER A 218 23.10 6.22 -57.00
CA SER A 218 24.26 5.35 -57.23
C SER A 218 24.02 4.33 -58.34
N HIS A 219 22.86 3.66 -58.35
CA HIS A 219 22.49 2.72 -59.40
C HIS A 219 22.34 3.41 -60.77
N TYR A 220 21.72 4.59 -60.81
CA TYR A 220 21.61 5.38 -62.04
C TYR A 220 22.98 5.78 -62.59
N MET A 221 23.84 6.33 -61.74
CA MET A 221 25.20 6.75 -62.11
C MET A 221 26.02 5.57 -62.63
N LYS A 222 25.99 4.43 -61.93
CA LYS A 222 26.67 3.21 -62.38
C LYS A 222 26.18 2.76 -63.77
N LYS A 223 24.85 2.71 -63.98
CA LYS A 223 24.29 2.32 -65.29
C LYS A 223 24.68 3.30 -66.40
N SER A 224 24.76 4.58 -66.09
CA SER A 224 25.21 5.63 -67.02
C SER A 224 26.69 5.44 -67.40
N THR A 225 27.57 5.23 -66.41
CA THR A 225 29.00 5.00 -66.65
C THR A 225 29.24 3.70 -67.41
N ASP A 226 28.55 2.61 -67.05
CA ASP A 226 28.66 1.32 -67.74
C ASP A 226 28.25 1.44 -69.21
N LEU A 227 27.17 2.19 -69.50
CA LEU A 227 26.75 2.47 -70.87
C LEU A 227 27.79 3.28 -71.65
N GLN A 228 28.38 4.30 -71.03
CA GLN A 228 29.43 5.11 -71.65
C GLN A 228 30.69 4.28 -71.97
N VAL A 229 31.10 3.42 -71.04
CA VAL A 229 32.21 2.49 -71.23
C VAL A 229 31.90 1.52 -72.37
N HIS A 230 30.72 0.89 -72.37
CA HIS A 230 30.32 -0.04 -73.43
C HIS A 230 30.25 0.63 -74.81
N GLN A 231 29.72 1.85 -74.90
CA GLN A 231 29.70 2.63 -76.14
C GLN A 231 31.11 2.95 -76.62
N THR A 232 32.00 3.36 -75.72
CA THR A 232 33.39 3.68 -76.04
C THR A 232 34.14 2.43 -76.50
N GLN A 233 34.00 1.33 -75.76
CA GLN A 233 34.58 0.03 -76.11
C GLN A 233 34.11 -0.44 -77.49
N LYS A 234 32.80 -0.35 -77.80
CA LYS A 234 32.26 -0.69 -79.12
C LYS A 234 32.87 0.18 -80.23
N LYS A 235 33.04 1.48 -80.00
CA LYS A 235 33.69 2.38 -80.97
C LYS A 235 35.16 1.98 -81.19
N CYS A 236 35.90 1.69 -80.11
CA CYS A 236 37.29 1.22 -80.19
C CYS A 236 37.38 -0.11 -80.95
N SER A 237 36.59 -1.12 -80.60
CA SER A 237 36.58 -2.41 -81.29
C SER A 237 36.17 -2.28 -82.75
N ASN A 238 35.24 -1.39 -83.10
CA ASN A 238 34.91 -1.14 -84.50
C ASN A 238 36.10 -0.51 -85.25
N ALA A 239 36.80 0.44 -84.64
CA ALA A 239 37.99 1.04 -85.24
C ALA A 239 39.13 0.02 -85.39
N GLU A 240 39.37 -0.82 -84.39
CA GLU A 240 40.32 -1.94 -84.44
C GLU A 240 39.97 -2.92 -85.58
N ASN A 241 38.71 -3.35 -85.70
CA ASN A 241 38.27 -4.23 -86.78
C ASN A 241 38.43 -3.60 -88.18
N VAL A 242 38.33 -2.26 -88.30
CA VAL A 242 38.60 -1.56 -89.56
C VAL A 242 40.09 -1.63 -89.88
N LEU A 243 40.97 -1.34 -88.90
CA LEU A 243 42.42 -1.45 -89.05
C LEU A 243 42.86 -2.89 -89.37
N ASP A 244 42.29 -3.90 -88.71
CA ASP A 244 42.60 -5.32 -88.97
C ASP A 244 42.23 -5.75 -90.39
N LYS A 245 41.11 -5.25 -90.93
CA LYS A 245 40.73 -5.50 -92.32
C LYS A 245 41.69 -4.83 -93.30
N GLU A 246 42.14 -3.60 -93.01
CA GLU A 246 43.17 -2.93 -93.82
C GLU A 246 44.48 -3.71 -93.83
N ILE A 247 44.87 -4.31 -92.69
CA ILE A 247 46.05 -5.17 -92.59
C ILE A 247 45.87 -6.47 -93.39
N GLN A 248 44.71 -7.13 -93.33
CA GLN A 248 44.46 -8.39 -94.08
C GLN A 248 44.39 -8.19 -95.61
N VAL A 249 43.97 -7.02 -96.09
CA VAL A 249 43.92 -6.69 -97.53
C VAL A 249 45.30 -6.31 -98.08
N SER A 250 46.26 -5.99 -97.21
CA SER A 250 47.65 -5.75 -97.59
C SER A 250 48.38 -7.08 -97.88
N PRO A 251 48.96 -7.29 -99.08
CA PRO A 251 49.73 -8.50 -99.37
C PRO A 251 50.97 -8.53 -98.47
N SER A 252 51.14 -9.63 -97.74
CA SER A 252 52.32 -9.86 -96.89
C SER A 252 53.61 -9.62 -97.70
N PRO A 253 54.47 -8.67 -97.29
CA PRO A 253 55.77 -8.54 -97.92
C PRO A 253 56.67 -9.62 -97.32
N TRP A 254 57.15 -10.52 -98.19
CA TRP A 254 58.23 -11.50 -98.01
C TRP A 254 57.84 -12.93 -97.59
N PRO A 255 58.27 -13.90 -98.41
CA PRO A 255 59.38 -14.74 -97.97
C PRO A 255 60.63 -14.56 -98.86
N LEU A 256 61.75 -14.31 -98.17
CA LEU A 256 63.08 -14.90 -98.36
C LEU A 256 63.57 -15.08 -99.81
N LEU A 257 64.58 -14.32 -100.26
CA LEU A 257 66.00 -14.62 -99.99
C LEU A 257 66.37 -16.12 -100.13
N GLU A 258 66.00 -16.74 -101.24
CA GLU A 258 66.76 -17.86 -101.82
C GLU A 258 67.07 -17.55 -103.29
N GLY A 259 68.36 -17.63 -103.67
CA GLY A 259 68.81 -17.59 -105.08
C GLY A 259 69.82 -16.48 -105.40
N ILE A 260 71.12 -16.67 -105.18
CA ILE A 260 72.09 -17.14 -106.21
C ILE A 260 72.38 -16.03 -107.27
N SER A 261 73.43 -15.23 -107.10
CA SER A 261 74.77 -15.43 -107.70
C SER A 261 74.84 -15.26 -109.23
N SER A 262 75.34 -14.11 -109.69
CA SER A 262 76.45 -13.92 -110.66
C SER A 262 76.69 -12.44 -110.92
#